data_AF-L5K6V8-F1
#
_entry.id   AF-L5K6V8-F1
#
_cell.length_a   1.000
_cell.length_b   1.000
_cell.length_c   1.000
_cell.angle_alpha   90.00
_cell.angle_beta   90.00
_cell.angle_gamma   90.00
#
_symmetry.space_group_name_H-M   'P 1'
#
loop_
_entity.id
_entity.type
_entity.pdbx_description
1 polymer ?
#
loop_
_entity_poly.entity_id
_entity_poly.type
_entity_poly.pdbx_seq_one_letter_code
_entity_poly.pdbx_strand_id
1 'polypeptide(L)'
;MALQRILSLLLLLLLTLLGLGLLQPSYGQDHMYQRFLRQHVDSKVTNRNESYCNLLMQRRKMTSRYCKYFNTFIHEDIWKIINICSTTNIQCRTGEMNCHESGV
;
A
#
# COMPACT_ATOMS: atom_id res chain seq x y z
N MET A 1 -5.50 -51.53 6.40
CA MET A 1 -5.09 -50.89 5.12
C MET A 1 -5.98 -49.70 4.75
N ALA A 2 -7.31 -49.85 4.63
CA ALA A 2 -8.21 -48.78 4.22
C ALA A 2 -8.34 -47.62 5.22
N LEU A 3 -8.49 -47.91 6.52
CA LEU A 3 -8.64 -46.87 7.57
C LEU A 3 -7.42 -45.94 7.65
N GLN A 4 -6.21 -46.48 7.56
CA GLN A 4 -4.97 -45.71 7.60
C GLN A 4 -4.80 -44.83 6.36
N ARG A 5 -5.26 -45.29 5.19
CA ARG A 5 -5.30 -44.50 3.96
C ARG A 5 -6.27 -43.33 4.08
N ILE A 6 -7.45 -43.57 4.65
CA ILE A 6 -8.46 -42.52 4.91
C ILE A 6 -7.94 -41.49 5.90
N LEU A 7 -7.29 -41.93 6.99
CA LEU A 7 -6.71 -41.02 7.99
C LEU A 7 -5.59 -40.16 7.39
N SER A 8 -4.72 -40.74 6.57
CA SER A 8 -3.68 -39.99 5.84
C SER A 8 -4.27 -38.96 4.88
N LEU A 9 -5.34 -39.29 4.16
CA LEU A 9 -6.02 -38.38 3.25
C LEU A 9 -6.69 -37.21 4.00
N LEU A 10 -7.34 -37.50 5.13
CA LEU A 10 -7.92 -36.49 6.01
C LEU A 10 -6.86 -35.54 6.58
N LEU A 11 -5.72 -36.08 7.00
CA LEU A 11 -4.61 -35.28 7.51
C LEU A 11 -4.01 -34.37 6.41
N LEU A 12 -3.82 -34.91 5.20
CA LEU A 12 -3.38 -34.14 4.03
C LEU A 12 -4.37 -33.02 3.69
N LEU A 13 -5.68 -33.31 3.70
CA LEU A 13 -6.73 -32.32 3.45
C LEU A 13 -6.74 -31.21 4.52
N LEU A 14 -6.55 -31.56 5.79
CA LEU A 14 -6.48 -30.59 6.87
C LEU A 14 -5.26 -29.67 6.73
N LEU A 15 -4.10 -30.24 6.37
CA LEU A 15 -2.87 -29.48 6.15
C LEU A 15 -3.00 -28.52 4.95
N THR A 16 -3.67 -28.91 3.87
CA THR A 16 -3.89 -28.01 2.73
C THR A 16 -4.87 -26.88 3.08
N LEU A 17 -5.98 -27.17 3.77
CA LEU A 17 -6.90 -26.11 4.23
C LEU A 17 -6.21 -25.12 5.19
N LEU A 18 -5.36 -25.61 6.10
CA LEU A 18 -4.61 -24.76 7.02
C LEU A 18 -3.60 -23.88 6.27
N GLY A 19 -2.91 -24.43 5.26
CA GLY A 19 -1.99 -23.68 4.41
C GLY A 19 -2.68 -22.56 3.59
N LEU A 20 -3.86 -22.83 3.03
CA LEU A 20 -4.64 -21.82 2.32
C LEU A 20 -5.22 -20.75 3.26
N GLY A 21 -5.61 -21.12 4.48
CA GLY A 21 -6.16 -20.18 5.47
C GLY A 21 -5.13 -19.19 6.03
N LEU A 22 -3.86 -19.59 6.11
CA LEU A 22 -2.76 -18.75 6.60
C LEU A 22 -2.23 -17.77 5.55
N LEU A 23 -2.42 -18.09 4.26
CA LEU A 23 -2.12 -17.20 3.15
C LEU A 23 -3.35 -16.31 2.89
N GLN A 24 -3.73 -15.46 3.85
CA GLN A 24 -4.58 -14.33 3.52
C GLN A 24 -3.75 -13.38 2.64
N PRO A 25 -4.02 -13.28 1.33
CA PRO A 25 -3.31 -12.35 0.50
C PRO A 25 -3.84 -10.96 0.81
N SER A 26 -2.97 -10.06 1.26
CA SER A 26 -3.30 -8.66 1.56
C SER A 26 -3.55 -7.82 0.29
N TYR A 27 -4.26 -8.38 -0.70
CA TYR A 27 -4.48 -7.78 -2.02
C TYR A 27 -4.99 -6.33 -1.95
N GLY A 28 -5.81 -6.01 -0.95
CA GLY A 28 -6.30 -4.65 -0.73
C GLY A 28 -5.20 -3.66 -0.31
N GLN A 29 -4.27 -4.11 0.54
CA GLN A 29 -3.19 -3.28 1.06
C GLN A 29 -2.14 -2.99 -0.02
N ASP A 30 -1.82 -3.96 -0.88
CA ASP A 30 -0.92 -3.72 -2.01
C ASP A 30 -1.52 -2.73 -3.01
N HIS A 31 -2.80 -2.89 -3.40
CA HIS A 31 -3.44 -1.92 -4.30
C HIS A 31 -3.47 -0.49 -3.72
N MET A 32 -3.73 -0.33 -2.42
CA MET A 32 -3.68 0.98 -1.76
C MET A 32 -2.26 1.55 -1.73
N TYR A 33 -1.25 0.72 -1.45
CA TYR A 33 0.15 1.10 -1.47
C TYR A 33 0.60 1.56 -2.87
N GLN A 34 0.29 0.80 -3.92
CA GLN A 34 0.59 1.19 -5.31
C GLN A 34 -0.11 2.50 -5.70
N ARG A 35 -1.36 2.68 -5.26
CA ARG A 35 -2.10 3.93 -5.46
C ARG A 35 -1.41 5.10 -4.75
N PHE A 36 -0.96 4.91 -3.51
CA PHE A 36 -0.23 5.92 -2.76
C PHE A 36 1.05 6.33 -3.49
N LEU A 37 1.90 5.37 -3.89
CA LEU A 37 3.12 5.66 -4.65
C LEU A 37 2.84 6.43 -5.95
N ARG A 38 1.83 5.99 -6.72
CA ARG A 38 1.45 6.64 -7.97
C ARG A 38 1.01 8.09 -7.76
N GLN A 39 0.20 8.36 -6.73
CA GLN A 39 -0.39 9.68 -6.53
C GLN A 39 0.51 10.63 -5.75
N HIS A 40 1.35 10.11 -4.86
CA HIS A 40 1.99 10.93 -3.83
C HIS A 40 3.51 10.84 -3.79
N VAL A 41 4.16 9.95 -4.55
CA VAL A 41 5.64 9.81 -4.48
C VAL A 41 6.30 10.12 -5.82
N ASP A 42 7.28 11.02 -5.77
CA ASP A 42 8.24 11.26 -6.84
C ASP A 42 9.65 11.55 -6.28
N SER A 43 10.44 10.50 -6.07
CA SER A 43 11.74 10.55 -5.38
C SER A 43 12.87 11.18 -6.20
N LYS A 44 12.71 11.41 -7.51
CA LYS A 44 13.82 11.75 -8.42
C LYS A 44 13.70 13.13 -9.06
N VAL A 45 13.06 14.08 -8.40
CA VAL A 45 12.81 15.41 -8.98
C VAL A 45 14.04 16.30 -8.94
N THR A 46 14.42 16.79 -10.11
CA THR A 46 15.48 17.80 -10.30
C THR A 46 14.93 19.22 -10.57
N ASN A 47 13.67 19.35 -11.00
CA ASN A 47 13.06 20.65 -11.31
C ASN A 47 11.60 20.74 -10.83
N ARG A 48 11.29 21.74 -10.00
CA ARG A 48 10.01 21.95 -9.28
C ARG A 48 9.30 23.23 -9.75
N ASN A 49 9.17 23.42 -11.06
CA ASN A 49 8.46 24.56 -11.63
C ASN A 49 6.94 24.30 -11.74
N GLU A 50 6.12 25.28 -12.12
CA GLU A 50 4.67 25.08 -12.27
C GLU A 50 4.31 24.00 -13.31
N SER A 51 5.13 23.85 -14.36
CA SER A 51 4.92 22.83 -15.38
C SER A 51 5.06 21.40 -14.84
N TYR A 52 5.85 21.20 -13.79
CA TYR A 52 6.04 19.92 -13.13
C TYR A 52 4.71 19.38 -12.58
N CYS A 53 3.92 20.22 -11.91
CA CYS A 53 2.62 19.82 -11.36
C CYS A 53 1.66 19.38 -12.46
N ASN A 54 1.50 20.20 -13.51
CA ASN A 54 0.60 19.89 -14.63
C ASN A 54 1.00 18.57 -15.31
N LEU A 55 2.30 18.40 -15.56
CA LEU A 55 2.83 17.21 -16.21
C LEU A 55 2.59 15.94 -15.39
N LEU A 56 2.91 15.97 -14.09
CA LEU A 56 2.75 14.79 -13.24
C LEU A 56 1.29 14.45 -12.97
N MET A 57 0.45 15.46 -12.71
CA MET A 57 -0.99 15.23 -12.50
C MET A 57 -1.61 14.52 -13.71
N GLN A 58 -1.20 14.89 -14.93
CA GLN A 58 -1.61 14.21 -16.16
C GLN A 58 -1.00 12.82 -16.30
N ARG A 59 0.33 12.68 -16.22
CA ARG A 59 1.03 11.38 -16.39
C ARG A 59 0.59 10.34 -15.38
N ARG A 60 0.31 10.76 -14.14
CA ARG A 60 -0.18 9.88 -13.08
C ARG A 60 -1.71 9.69 -13.12
N LYS A 61 -2.39 10.10 -14.20
CA LYS A 61 -3.83 9.90 -14.45
C LYS A 61 -4.74 10.50 -13.37
N MET A 62 -4.37 11.65 -12.80
CA MET A 62 -5.18 12.39 -11.82
C MET A 62 -6.05 13.49 -12.45
N THR A 63 -6.01 13.61 -13.78
CA THR A 63 -6.82 14.56 -14.57
C THR A 63 -7.64 13.88 -15.68
N SER A 64 -7.64 12.54 -15.76
CA SER A 64 -8.19 11.81 -16.92
C SER A 64 -9.72 11.82 -17.02
N ARG A 65 -10.44 11.92 -15.89
CA ARG A 65 -11.92 12.00 -15.86
C ARG A 65 -12.41 13.31 -15.26
N TYR A 66 -11.74 13.75 -14.21
CA TYR A 66 -11.91 15.04 -13.55
C TYR A 66 -10.54 15.50 -13.07
N CYS A 67 -10.38 16.81 -12.90
CA CYS A 67 -9.17 17.39 -12.34
C CYS A 67 -9.19 17.25 -10.82
N LYS A 68 -8.27 16.47 -10.25
CA LYS A 68 -8.08 16.44 -8.80
C LYS A 68 -7.61 17.82 -8.33
N TYR A 69 -8.41 18.45 -7.47
CA TYR A 69 -8.22 19.84 -7.04
C TYR A 69 -6.89 20.08 -6.31
N PHE A 70 -6.49 19.16 -5.45
CA PHE A 70 -5.27 19.27 -4.65
C PHE A 70 -4.55 17.93 -4.58
N ASN A 71 -3.22 17.96 -4.67
CA ASN A 71 -2.37 16.80 -4.52
C ASN A 71 -0.97 17.20 -4.05
N THR A 72 -0.40 16.43 -3.12
CA THR A 72 0.98 16.59 -2.67
C THR A 72 1.84 15.46 -3.25
N PHE A 73 3.01 15.84 -3.79
CA PHE A 73 4.07 14.91 -4.17
C PHE A 73 5.20 14.99 -3.14
N ILE A 74 5.61 13.84 -2.63
CA ILE A 74 6.68 13.65 -1.65
C ILE A 74 7.97 13.34 -2.41
N HIS A 75 9.02 14.09 -2.12
CA HIS A 75 10.34 13.99 -2.76
C HIS A 75 11.36 13.32 -1.86
N GLU A 76 11.04 12.12 -1.39
CA GLU A 76 11.92 11.34 -0.53
C GLU A 76 12.06 9.91 -1.05
N ASP A 77 13.08 9.22 -0.56
CA ASP A 77 13.25 7.80 -0.79
C ASP A 77 12.08 7.01 -0.19
N ILE A 78 11.60 6.02 -0.93
CA ILE A 78 10.48 5.17 -0.52
C ILE A 78 10.73 4.55 0.86
N TRP A 79 11.98 4.15 1.15
CA TRP A 79 12.36 3.60 2.45
C TRP A 79 12.14 4.56 3.61
N LYS A 80 12.46 5.84 3.43
CA LYS A 80 12.21 6.87 4.45
C LYS A 80 10.71 7.06 4.68
N ILE A 81 9.93 7.03 3.60
CA ILE A 81 8.47 7.15 3.68
C ILE A 81 7.87 5.96 4.44
N ILE A 82 8.29 4.73 4.12
CA ILE A 82 7.83 3.51 4.81
C ILE A 82 8.23 3.54 6.29
N ASN A 83 9.42 4.05 6.61
CA ASN A 83 9.89 4.15 7.99
C ASN A 83 8.99 5.05 8.87
N ILE A 84 8.25 6.00 8.26
CA ILE A 84 7.26 6.80 8.99
C ILE A 84 6.17 5.92 9.60
N CYS A 85 5.79 4.81 8.95
CA CYS A 85 4.79 3.88 9.49
C CYS A 85 5.25 3.16 10.77
N SER A 86 6.52 3.33 11.17
CA SER A 86 7.05 2.80 12.44
C SER A 86 7.12 3.85 13.55
N THR A 87 6.69 5.10 13.31
CA THR A 87 6.57 6.12 14.36
C THR A 87 5.29 5.91 15.17
N THR A 88 5.17 6.62 16.29
CA THR A 88 4.02 6.55 17.19
C THR A 88 2.71 6.77 16.44
N ASN A 89 1.72 5.91 16.69
CA ASN A 89 0.38 6.05 16.15
C ASN A 89 -0.27 7.35 16.65
N ILE A 90 -0.81 8.12 15.72
CA ILE A 90 -1.61 9.31 15.98
C ILE A 90 -3.01 9.16 15.38
N GLN A 91 -3.94 10.00 15.84
CA GLN A 91 -5.30 10.00 15.33
C GLN A 91 -5.35 10.64 13.93
N CYS A 92 -5.91 9.90 12.98
CA CYS A 92 -6.21 10.39 11.64
C CYS A 92 -7.35 11.42 11.67
N ARG A 93 -7.46 12.22 10.60
CA ARG A 93 -8.63 13.10 10.40
C ARG A 93 -9.96 12.35 10.37
N THR A 94 -9.94 11.07 9.96
CA THR A 94 -11.09 10.16 9.96
C THR A 94 -11.42 9.58 11.33
N GLY A 95 -10.57 9.79 12.34
CA GLY A 95 -10.72 9.27 13.69
C GLY A 95 -9.99 7.95 13.97
N GLU A 96 -9.47 7.28 12.94
CA GLU A 96 -8.68 6.04 13.07
C GLU A 96 -7.32 6.28 13.76
N MET A 97 -6.73 5.27 14.39
CA MET A 97 -5.46 5.37 15.16
C MET A 97 -4.27 4.73 14.42
N ASN A 98 -4.24 4.84 13.09
CA ASN A 98 -3.22 4.26 12.20
C ASN A 98 -2.52 5.34 11.34
N CYS A 99 -2.58 6.61 11.75
CA CYS A 99 -1.81 7.67 11.12
C CYS A 99 -0.46 7.84 11.82
N HIS A 100 0.49 8.40 11.08
CA HIS A 100 1.85 8.59 11.51
C HIS A 100 2.36 9.95 11.01
N GLU A 101 3.23 10.57 11.80
CA GLU A 101 3.93 11.79 11.41
C GLU A 101 5.43 11.50 11.28
N SER A 102 6.07 12.17 10.31
CA SER A 102 7.52 12.20 10.26
C SER A 102 8.01 12.96 11.50
N GLY A 103 8.89 12.32 12.28
CA GLY A 103 9.60 13.03 13.35
C GLY A 103 10.31 14.26 12.78
N VAL A 104 10.31 15.34 13.55
CA VAL A 104 11.06 16.58 13.24
C VAL A 104 12.56 16.29 13.24
#